data_AF-A0A7W0YU07-F1
#
_entry.id   AF-A0A7W0YU07-F1
#
_cell.length_a   1.000
_cell.length_b   1.000
_cell.length_c   1.000
_cell.angle_alpha   90.00
_cell.angle_beta   90.00
_cell.angle_gamma   90.00
#
_symmetry.space_group_name_H-M   'P 1'
#
loop_
_entity.id
_entity.type
_entity.pdbx_description
1 polymer ?
#
loop_
_entity_poly.entity_id
_entity_poly.type
_entity_poly.pdbx_seq_one_letter_code
_entity_poly.pdbx_strand_id
1 'polypeptide(L)'
;MMLNDILRPDDAALSRIVRDLTVEARHGRLEVVRCRDDEISRVIDILLRQSKNNPALVGPAGVGKTAIAEGLAQRIVSGEVPAVLRSARLLALDHVALLAGTMYRGQYEERLRSMVAQASADPNIILFVDELHNLIGQGTAMGVAMDAANMLKPALVRGDFRVIGATTSDEYDRWVCGDPALERRFQKINVRELNAEQTLEILEARKDRLERHHNIVIAEDALLAAVRLSDLFITDRARPDRAIDILDEACAHAQARARYSPETEALILERRELLRTGAKRPADVREQPSDVPGGAAPSPDDQFERFARDGIAALERFGADIEAALAGGQVRQDRSAPARDEAGSRGPAQDRAPQSDSVTRLAAVEWDLVRRFMDEGLIVRGHDVARVVSVATGQRVEWQE
;
A
#
# COMPACT_ATOMS: atom_id res chain seq x y z
N MET A 1 33.56 2.99 0.61
CA MET A 1 33.37 4.19 -0.24
C MET A 1 31.89 4.57 -0.12
N MET A 2 31.53 5.07 1.06
CA MET A 2 31.24 6.48 1.39
C MET A 2 29.79 6.86 1.03
N LEU A 3 28.99 7.00 2.10
CA LEU A 3 27.55 7.22 2.23
C LEU A 3 27.04 8.60 1.74
N ASN A 4 27.68 9.20 0.72
CA ASN A 4 27.49 10.62 0.38
C ASN A 4 26.75 10.93 -0.94
N ASP A 5 26.14 9.96 -1.61
CA ASP A 5 25.42 10.20 -2.88
C ASP A 5 23.90 10.42 -2.73
N ILE A 6 23.39 10.59 -1.52
CA ILE A 6 21.92 10.62 -1.29
C ILE A 6 21.28 11.98 -1.60
N LEU A 7 22.05 13.07 -1.73
CA LEU A 7 21.50 14.36 -2.10
C LEU A 7 22.50 15.09 -2.99
N ARG A 8 22.11 15.43 -4.22
CA ARG A 8 22.84 16.45 -4.98
C ARG A 8 22.82 17.75 -4.14
N PRO A 9 23.86 18.59 -4.18
CA PRO A 9 23.94 19.80 -3.35
C PRO A 9 22.73 20.75 -3.47
N ASP A 10 21.96 20.65 -4.56
CA ASP A 10 20.74 21.43 -4.82
C ASP A 10 19.44 20.83 -4.22
N ASP A 11 19.47 19.61 -3.66
CA ASP A 11 18.28 18.89 -3.16
C ASP A 11 17.73 19.41 -1.82
N ALA A 12 18.47 20.24 -1.07
CA ALA A 12 18.07 20.65 0.30
C ALA A 12 16.79 21.51 0.35
N ALA A 13 16.46 22.21 -0.74
CA ALA A 13 15.22 22.98 -0.86
C ALA A 13 14.03 22.07 -1.25
N LEU A 14 14.26 21.09 -2.14
CA LEU A 14 13.25 20.09 -2.53
C LEU A 14 12.91 19.16 -1.37
N SER A 15 13.91 18.68 -0.63
CA SER A 15 13.71 17.70 0.46
C SER A 15 12.78 18.17 1.57
N ARG A 16 12.49 19.49 1.63
CA ARG A 16 11.55 20.07 2.60
C ARG A 16 10.11 20.13 2.10
N ILE A 17 9.87 20.03 0.80
CA ILE A 17 8.53 20.22 0.17
C ILE A 17 8.05 18.99 -0.60
N VAL A 18 8.96 18.05 -0.90
CA VAL A 18 8.62 16.78 -1.54
C VAL A 18 9.09 15.60 -0.70
N ARG A 19 8.34 14.51 -0.80
CA ARG A 19 8.68 13.20 -0.24
C ARG A 19 9.19 12.29 -1.35
N ASP A 20 10.42 11.79 -1.24
CA ASP A 20 10.99 10.87 -2.24
C ASP A 20 10.48 9.44 -1.99
N LEU A 21 9.46 9.04 -2.75
CA LEU A 21 8.83 7.73 -2.62
C LEU A 21 9.81 6.61 -3.02
N THR A 22 10.75 6.86 -3.93
CA THR A 22 11.75 5.84 -4.30
C THR A 22 12.75 5.59 -3.18
N VAL A 23 13.13 6.63 -2.43
CA VAL A 23 13.95 6.49 -1.23
C VAL A 23 13.19 5.77 -0.13
N GLU A 24 11.92 6.10 0.09
CA GLU A 24 11.07 5.40 1.07
C GLU A 24 10.89 3.92 0.73
N ALA A 25 10.70 3.59 -0.56
CA ALA A 25 10.64 2.22 -1.05
C ALA A 25 11.96 1.46 -0.81
N ARG A 26 13.11 2.06 -1.12
CA ARG A 26 14.45 1.47 -0.85
C ARG A 26 14.67 1.17 0.63
N HIS A 27 14.10 1.99 1.51
CA HIS A 27 14.18 1.80 2.95
C HIS A 27 13.08 0.90 3.53
N GLY A 28 12.17 0.37 2.70
CA GLY A 28 11.07 -0.49 3.16
C GLY A 28 10.05 0.26 4.02
N ARG A 29 9.91 1.58 3.86
CA ARG A 29 8.97 2.40 4.65
C ARG A 29 7.57 2.47 4.03
N LEU A 30 7.46 2.18 2.74
CA LEU A 30 6.18 2.15 2.04
C LEU A 30 5.43 0.85 2.36
N GLU A 31 4.10 0.94 2.39
CA GLU A 31 3.25 -0.25 2.54
C GLU A 31 3.27 -1.09 1.29
N VAL A 32 3.24 -2.42 1.44
CA VAL A 32 3.15 -3.33 0.29
C VAL A 32 1.84 -3.08 -0.42
N VAL A 33 1.92 -2.77 -1.72
CA VAL A 33 0.74 -2.50 -2.55
C VAL A 33 0.27 -3.81 -3.15
N ARG A 34 -1.02 -4.11 -2.99
CA ARG A 34 -1.70 -5.29 -3.57
C ARG A 34 -2.88 -4.86 -4.42
N CYS A 35 -3.32 -5.75 -5.31
CA CYS A 35 -4.51 -5.59 -6.15
C CYS A 35 -4.54 -4.33 -7.02
N ARG A 36 -3.37 -3.80 -7.44
CA ARG A 36 -3.25 -2.57 -8.27
C ARG A 36 -2.28 -2.74 -9.45
N ASP A 37 -2.01 -3.98 -9.85
CA ASP A 37 -1.00 -4.28 -10.87
C ASP A 37 -1.37 -3.74 -12.25
N ASP A 38 -2.64 -3.76 -12.60
CA ASP A 38 -3.15 -3.26 -13.87
C ASP A 38 -3.00 -1.73 -13.96
N GLU A 39 -3.38 -1.00 -12.91
CA GLU A 39 -3.23 0.46 -12.89
C GLU A 39 -1.76 0.87 -12.87
N ILE A 40 -0.90 0.19 -12.11
CA ILE A 40 0.55 0.48 -12.10
C ILE A 40 1.15 0.22 -13.47
N SER A 41 0.80 -0.89 -14.13
CA SER A 41 1.28 -1.21 -15.48
C SER A 41 0.79 -0.16 -16.48
N ARG A 42 -0.46 0.30 -16.34
CA ARG A 42 -1.01 1.37 -17.18
C ARG A 42 -0.30 2.70 -16.98
N VAL A 43 0.08 3.04 -15.74
CA VAL A 43 0.89 4.22 -15.43
C VAL A 43 2.25 4.14 -16.14
N ILE A 44 2.92 2.99 -16.08
CA ILE A 44 4.19 2.75 -16.78
C ILE A 44 4.04 2.95 -18.29
N ASP A 45 3.03 2.34 -18.91
CA ASP A 45 2.76 2.50 -20.35
C ASP A 45 2.63 3.97 -20.74
N ILE A 46 1.89 4.74 -19.94
CA ILE A 46 1.63 6.16 -20.21
C ILE A 46 2.91 6.98 -20.07
N LEU A 47 3.71 6.75 -19.03
CA LEU A 47 4.98 7.47 -18.81
C LEU A 47 6.01 7.25 -19.93
N LEU A 48 5.87 6.17 -20.70
CA LEU A 48 6.73 5.81 -21.84
C LEU A 48 6.23 6.37 -23.18
N ARG A 49 5.04 6.98 -23.22
CA ARG A 49 4.51 7.57 -24.45
C ARG A 49 5.29 8.82 -24.86
N GLN A 50 5.32 9.09 -26.16
CA GLN A 50 5.85 10.35 -26.70
C GLN A 50 4.89 11.53 -26.50
N SER A 51 3.58 11.27 -26.44
CA SER A 51 2.53 12.27 -26.23
C SER A 51 1.48 11.74 -25.25
N LYS A 52 0.79 12.66 -24.55
CA LYS A 52 -0.09 12.33 -23.42
C LYS A 52 0.59 11.42 -22.40
N ASN A 53 1.80 11.82 -21.98
CA ASN A 53 2.69 11.05 -21.12
C ASN A 53 2.56 11.36 -19.63
N ASN A 54 1.53 12.13 -19.25
CA ASN A 54 1.20 12.39 -17.85
C ASN A 54 -0.02 11.55 -17.44
N PRO A 55 0.15 10.52 -16.60
CA PRO A 55 -0.98 9.75 -16.08
C PRO A 55 -1.85 10.60 -15.14
N ALA A 56 -3.17 10.53 -15.32
CA ALA A 56 -4.13 11.06 -14.36
C ALA A 56 -4.92 9.90 -13.74
N LEU A 57 -4.67 9.63 -12.46
CA LEU A 57 -5.40 8.67 -11.64
C LEU A 57 -6.73 9.30 -11.20
N VAL A 58 -7.83 8.85 -11.80
CA VAL A 58 -9.15 9.45 -11.60
C VAL A 58 -10.09 8.45 -10.96
N GLY A 59 -10.63 8.78 -9.80
CA GLY A 59 -11.59 7.95 -9.08
C GLY A 59 -12.02 8.57 -7.75
N PRO A 60 -12.98 7.94 -7.04
CA PRO A 60 -13.46 8.43 -5.75
C PRO A 60 -12.33 8.64 -4.71
N ALA A 61 -12.57 9.45 -3.69
CA ALA A 61 -11.67 9.52 -2.54
C ALA A 61 -11.64 8.17 -1.81
N GLY A 62 -10.49 7.79 -1.25
CA GLY A 62 -10.36 6.53 -0.51
C GLY A 62 -10.11 5.26 -1.35
N VAL A 63 -10.12 5.33 -2.69
CA VAL A 63 -9.84 4.14 -3.53
C VAL A 63 -8.37 3.70 -3.55
N GLY A 64 -7.45 4.45 -2.95
CA GLY A 64 -6.02 4.11 -2.95
C GLY A 64 -5.25 4.60 -4.18
N LYS A 65 -5.55 5.80 -4.68
CA LYS A 65 -4.79 6.45 -5.77
C LYS A 65 -3.31 6.65 -5.40
N THR A 66 -3.04 7.05 -4.16
CA THR A 66 -1.68 7.22 -3.62
C THR A 66 -0.93 5.89 -3.55
N ALA A 67 -1.61 4.78 -3.24
CA ALA A 67 -1.01 3.45 -3.23
C ALA A 67 -0.50 3.03 -4.63
N ILE A 68 -1.13 3.48 -5.73
CA ILE A 68 -0.64 3.20 -7.08
C ILE A 68 0.71 3.90 -7.32
N ALA A 69 0.89 5.13 -6.83
CA ALA A 69 2.16 5.84 -6.93
C ALA A 69 3.25 5.18 -6.06
N GLU A 70 2.91 4.76 -4.84
CA GLU A 70 3.82 4.01 -3.96
C GLU A 70 4.22 2.66 -4.57
N GLY A 71 3.28 1.96 -5.21
CA GLY A 71 3.53 0.71 -5.92
C GLY A 71 4.43 0.89 -7.13
N LEU A 72 4.28 2.01 -7.86
CA LEU A 72 5.23 2.38 -8.92
C LEU A 72 6.64 2.59 -8.35
N ALA A 73 6.77 3.31 -7.22
CA ALA A 73 8.08 3.51 -6.59
C ALA A 73 8.72 2.18 -6.18
N GLN A 74 7.93 1.24 -5.65
CA GLN A 74 8.40 -0.12 -5.32
C GLN A 74 8.92 -0.86 -6.56
N ARG A 75 8.17 -0.83 -7.67
CA ARG A 75 8.60 -1.48 -8.92
C ARG A 75 9.85 -0.83 -9.55
N ILE A 76 9.98 0.50 -9.45
CA ILE A 76 11.21 1.20 -9.87
C ILE A 76 12.41 0.68 -9.08
N VAL A 77 12.26 0.52 -7.76
CA VAL A 77 13.34 0.06 -6.87
C VAL A 77 13.66 -1.42 -7.06
N SER A 78 12.66 -2.28 -7.29
CA SER A 78 12.89 -3.70 -7.57
C SER A 78 13.39 -3.97 -9.00
N GLY A 79 13.36 -2.98 -9.89
CA GLY A 79 13.77 -3.12 -11.28
C GLY A 79 12.72 -3.76 -12.19
N GLU A 80 11.49 -3.95 -11.69
CA GLU A 80 10.30 -4.43 -12.42
C GLU A 80 9.67 -3.35 -13.32
N VAL A 81 10.52 -2.47 -13.87
CA VAL A 81 10.14 -1.45 -14.84
C VAL A 81 11.08 -1.51 -16.05
N PRO A 82 10.63 -1.06 -17.23
CA PRO A 82 11.49 -0.94 -18.40
C PRO A 82 12.74 -0.11 -18.12
N ALA A 83 13.84 -0.39 -18.82
CA ALA A 83 15.15 0.20 -18.57
C ALA A 83 15.14 1.73 -18.46
N VAL A 84 14.30 2.39 -19.26
CA VAL A 84 14.11 3.85 -19.29
C VAL A 84 13.61 4.43 -17.96
N LEU A 85 12.90 3.65 -17.14
CA LEU A 85 12.34 4.09 -15.86
C LEU A 85 13.15 3.60 -14.65
N ARG A 86 14.18 2.77 -14.82
CA ARG A 86 14.95 2.23 -13.69
C ARG A 86 15.72 3.30 -12.91
N SER A 87 16.11 4.37 -13.58
CA SER A 87 16.77 5.54 -12.98
C SER A 87 15.78 6.61 -12.53
N ALA A 88 14.47 6.40 -12.69
CA ALA A 88 13.47 7.40 -12.35
C ALA A 88 13.41 7.64 -10.83
N ARG A 89 13.19 8.89 -10.44
CA ARG A 89 12.92 9.30 -9.07
C ARG A 89 11.48 9.77 -8.98
N LEU A 90 10.68 9.13 -8.13
CA LEU A 90 9.30 9.51 -7.90
C LEU A 90 9.20 10.40 -6.67
N LEU A 91 8.87 11.67 -6.87
CA LEU A 91 8.77 12.69 -5.83
C LEU A 91 7.30 13.03 -5.60
N ALA A 92 6.77 12.78 -4.41
CA ALA A 92 5.42 13.18 -4.03
C ALA A 92 5.43 14.60 -3.47
N LEU A 93 4.53 15.44 -3.96
CA LEU A 93 4.34 16.80 -3.46
C LEU A 93 3.62 16.78 -2.11
N ASP A 94 4.17 17.47 -1.12
CA ASP A 94 3.50 17.71 0.15
C ASP A 94 2.91 19.12 0.18
N HIS A 95 1.59 19.21 0.03
CA HIS A 95 0.85 20.48 0.09
C HIS A 95 1.00 21.19 1.44
N VAL A 96 1.09 20.44 2.53
CA VAL A 96 1.22 21.01 3.88
C VAL A 96 2.62 21.61 4.03
N ALA A 97 3.65 20.89 3.60
CA ALA A 97 5.03 21.38 3.67
C ALA A 97 5.28 22.60 2.76
N LEU A 98 4.59 22.68 1.62
CA LEU A 98 4.60 23.87 0.78
C LEU A 98 4.08 25.11 1.50
N LEU A 99 3.00 24.97 2.28
CA LEU A 99 2.36 26.04 3.05
C LEU A 99 3.07 26.32 4.40
N ALA A 100 3.81 25.34 4.93
CA ALA A 100 4.50 25.45 6.21
C ALA A 100 5.59 26.54 6.17
N GLY A 101 5.49 27.51 7.08
CA GLY A 101 6.46 28.60 7.20
C GLY A 101 6.38 29.67 6.11
N THR A 102 5.37 29.65 5.22
CA THR A 102 5.13 30.73 4.27
C THR A 102 4.15 31.74 4.86
N MET A 103 4.66 32.75 5.56
CA MET A 103 3.85 33.89 6.04
C MET A 103 3.45 34.83 4.89
N TYR A 104 4.10 34.71 3.72
CA TYR A 104 3.95 35.59 2.56
C TYR A 104 3.75 34.78 1.27
N ARG A 105 2.78 35.19 0.44
CA ARG A 105 2.42 34.57 -0.85
C ARG A 105 3.62 34.32 -1.78
N GLY A 106 4.56 35.25 -1.87
CA GLY A 106 5.72 35.14 -2.78
C GLY A 106 6.67 33.98 -2.47
N GLN A 107 6.77 33.57 -1.20
CA GLN A 107 7.62 32.44 -0.81
C GLN A 107 7.05 31.09 -1.27
N TYR A 108 5.72 30.98 -1.31
CA TYR A 108 5.04 29.80 -1.84
C TYR A 108 5.29 29.67 -3.35
N GLU A 109 5.13 30.76 -4.11
CA GLU A 109 5.44 30.78 -5.54
C GLU A 109 6.90 30.48 -5.83
N GLU A 110 7.83 31.01 -5.05
CA GLU A 110 9.26 30.76 -5.22
C GLU A 110 9.61 29.28 -5.01
N ARG A 111 9.02 28.64 -3.98
CA ARG A 111 9.17 27.20 -3.73
C ARG A 111 8.62 26.37 -4.89
N LEU A 112 7.43 26.71 -5.37
CA LEU A 112 6.80 26.04 -6.51
C LEU A 112 7.64 26.20 -7.79
N ARG A 113 8.15 27.41 -8.05
CA ARG A 113 9.03 27.71 -9.19
C ARG A 113 10.32 26.90 -9.13
N SER A 114 10.95 26.86 -7.97
CA SER A 114 12.16 26.08 -7.73
C SER A 114 11.92 24.60 -7.98
N MET A 115 10.80 24.06 -7.49
CA MET A 115 10.42 22.67 -7.73
C MET A 115 10.23 22.38 -9.22
N VAL A 116 9.48 23.21 -9.94
CA VAL A 116 9.25 23.04 -11.38
C VAL A 116 10.56 23.13 -12.17
N ALA A 117 11.42 24.10 -11.83
CA ALA A 117 12.72 24.25 -12.49
C ALA A 117 13.59 23.01 -12.32
N GLN A 118 13.63 22.44 -11.11
CA GLN A 118 14.40 21.23 -10.83
C GLN A 118 13.80 19.99 -11.49
N ALA A 119 12.48 19.82 -11.45
CA ALA A 119 11.79 18.72 -12.14
C ALA A 119 11.97 18.80 -13.67
N SER A 120 12.08 20.01 -14.23
CA SER A 120 12.34 20.22 -15.66
C SER A 120 13.81 20.03 -16.04
N ALA A 121 14.73 20.19 -15.09
CA ALA A 121 16.17 20.04 -15.33
C ALA A 121 16.63 18.58 -15.35
N ASP A 122 15.93 17.67 -14.66
CA ASP A 122 16.26 16.24 -14.63
C ASP A 122 15.12 15.41 -15.23
N PRO A 123 15.30 14.83 -16.43
CA PRO A 123 14.25 14.03 -17.08
C PRO A 123 13.92 12.75 -16.32
N ASN A 124 14.74 12.31 -15.36
CA ASN A 124 14.45 11.14 -14.53
C ASN A 124 13.47 11.46 -13.39
N ILE A 125 13.19 12.73 -13.10
CA ILE A 125 12.22 13.10 -12.07
C ILE A 125 10.81 12.92 -12.60
N ILE A 126 9.99 12.22 -11.82
CA ILE A 126 8.55 12.12 -12.00
C ILE A 126 7.92 12.72 -10.75
N LEU A 127 7.06 13.73 -10.93
CA LEU A 127 6.36 14.36 -9.83
C LEU A 127 4.99 13.69 -9.64
N PHE A 128 4.72 13.20 -8.44
CA PHE A 128 3.40 12.77 -8.02
C PHE A 128 2.70 13.93 -7.30
N VAL A 129 1.52 14.31 -7.78
CA VAL A 129 0.69 15.34 -7.18
C VAL A 129 -0.63 14.70 -6.76
N ASP A 130 -0.81 14.54 -5.46
CA ASP A 130 -2.14 14.24 -4.93
C ASP A 130 -3.02 15.48 -5.02
N GLU A 131 -4.33 15.29 -5.19
CA GLU A 131 -5.29 16.38 -5.41
C GLU A 131 -4.81 17.38 -6.49
N LEU A 132 -4.53 16.88 -7.70
CA LEU A 132 -3.97 17.66 -8.82
C LEU A 132 -4.73 18.99 -9.07
N HIS A 133 -6.04 18.98 -8.85
CA HIS A 133 -6.89 20.16 -9.00
C HIS A 133 -6.52 21.31 -8.04
N ASN A 134 -5.85 21.06 -6.91
CA ASN A 134 -5.36 22.12 -6.02
C ASN A 134 -4.33 23.02 -6.71
N LEU A 135 -3.52 22.43 -7.60
CA LEU A 135 -2.50 23.15 -8.34
C LEU A 135 -3.00 23.76 -9.65
N ILE A 136 -4.10 23.23 -10.21
CA ILE A 136 -4.60 23.60 -11.54
C ILE A 136 -5.87 24.46 -11.48
N GLY A 137 -6.73 24.22 -10.49
CA GLY A 137 -8.12 24.68 -10.48
C GLY A 137 -8.58 25.45 -9.25
N GLN A 138 -7.91 25.35 -8.09
CA GLN A 138 -8.36 26.04 -6.88
C GLN A 138 -7.99 27.53 -6.85
N GLY A 139 -8.75 28.34 -7.58
CA GLY A 139 -8.71 29.81 -7.47
C GLY A 139 -9.72 30.41 -6.49
N THR A 140 -10.50 29.64 -5.72
CA THR A 140 -11.73 30.19 -5.08
C THR A 140 -11.97 29.90 -3.60
N ALA A 141 -11.30 28.93 -2.95
CA ALA A 141 -11.60 28.60 -1.54
C ALA A 141 -10.68 29.30 -0.52
N MET A 142 -9.42 29.55 -0.88
CA MET A 142 -8.46 30.27 -0.04
C MET A 142 -7.61 31.14 -0.97
N GLY A 143 -7.66 32.46 -0.86
CA GLY A 143 -7.02 33.44 -1.77
C GLY A 143 -5.48 33.42 -1.82
N VAL A 144 -4.85 32.25 -1.72
CA VAL A 144 -3.40 31.97 -1.79
C VAL A 144 -3.08 31.17 -3.07
N ALA A 145 -4.04 30.43 -3.64
CA ALA A 145 -3.81 29.50 -4.76
C ALA A 145 -4.04 30.09 -6.17
N MET A 146 -4.36 31.39 -6.30
CA MET A 146 -4.64 32.02 -7.60
C MET A 146 -3.43 32.05 -8.57
N ASP A 147 -2.19 32.04 -8.05
CA ASP A 147 -0.98 32.20 -8.89
C ASP A 147 -0.19 30.91 -9.15
N ALA A 148 -0.42 29.82 -8.40
CA ALA A 148 0.25 28.54 -8.67
C ALA A 148 -0.20 27.91 -9.99
N ALA A 149 -1.49 27.99 -10.31
CA ALA A 149 -2.03 27.49 -11.58
C ALA A 149 -1.42 28.22 -12.78
N ASN A 150 -1.23 29.54 -12.68
CA ASN A 150 -0.61 30.35 -13.73
C ASN A 150 0.88 29.99 -13.94
N MET A 151 1.56 29.48 -12.92
CA MET A 151 2.97 29.09 -13.00
C MET A 151 3.18 27.64 -13.45
N LEU A 152 2.36 26.71 -12.97
CA LEU A 152 2.48 25.28 -13.30
C LEU A 152 1.92 24.96 -14.68
N LYS A 153 0.80 25.58 -15.06
CA LYS A 153 0.11 25.28 -16.31
C LYS A 153 0.99 25.46 -17.54
N PRO A 154 1.80 26.55 -17.69
CA PRO A 154 2.73 26.65 -18.81
C PRO A 154 3.74 25.51 -18.87
N ALA A 155 4.31 25.09 -17.74
CA ALA A 155 5.30 24.02 -17.70
C ALA A 155 4.70 22.64 -17.99
N LEU A 156 3.48 22.37 -17.47
CA LEU A 156 2.70 21.17 -17.80
C LEU A 156 2.32 21.12 -19.29
N VAL A 157 1.89 22.25 -19.85
CA VAL A 157 1.49 22.36 -21.27
C VAL A 157 2.69 22.25 -22.20
N ARG A 158 3.87 22.77 -21.83
CA ARG A 158 5.10 22.54 -22.61
C ARG A 158 5.54 21.07 -22.53
N GLY A 159 5.29 20.41 -21.41
CA GLY A 159 5.73 19.03 -21.17
C GLY A 159 7.19 18.96 -20.74
N ASP A 160 7.67 19.99 -20.03
CA ASP A 160 9.06 20.12 -19.59
C ASP A 160 9.46 19.04 -18.57
N PHE A 161 8.48 18.44 -17.88
CA PHE A 161 8.66 17.39 -16.89
C PHE A 161 7.45 16.44 -16.86
N ARG A 162 7.63 15.27 -16.24
CA ARG A 162 6.59 14.22 -16.13
C ARG A 162 5.84 14.32 -14.83
N VAL A 163 4.51 14.21 -14.89
CA VAL A 163 3.61 14.27 -13.74
C VAL A 163 2.65 13.09 -13.70
N ILE A 164 2.48 12.51 -12.52
CA ILE A 164 1.35 11.64 -12.17
C ILE A 164 0.42 12.46 -11.28
N GLY A 165 -0.80 12.70 -11.72
CA GLY A 165 -1.80 13.43 -10.93
C GLY A 165 -2.89 12.50 -10.39
N ALA A 166 -3.29 12.68 -9.14
CA ALA A 166 -4.47 12.02 -8.56
C ALA A 166 -5.59 13.04 -8.30
N THR A 167 -6.84 12.72 -8.65
CA THR A 167 -7.98 13.63 -8.45
C THR A 167 -9.30 12.87 -8.53
N THR A 168 -10.42 13.50 -8.16
CA THR A 168 -11.76 12.92 -8.33
C THR A 168 -12.27 13.07 -9.77
N SER A 169 -13.29 12.29 -10.15
CA SER A 169 -13.87 12.37 -11.50
C SER A 169 -14.36 13.78 -11.85
N ASP A 170 -15.09 14.41 -10.92
CA ASP A 170 -15.69 15.73 -11.13
C ASP A 170 -14.62 16.82 -11.29
N GLU A 171 -13.57 16.77 -10.47
CA GLU A 171 -12.43 17.68 -10.57
C GLU A 171 -11.64 17.49 -11.86
N TYR A 172 -11.40 16.24 -12.27
CA TYR A 172 -10.69 15.95 -13.51
C TYR A 172 -11.44 16.51 -14.71
N ASP A 173 -12.75 16.27 -14.78
CA ASP A 173 -13.56 16.70 -15.90
C ASP A 173 -13.66 18.24 -15.94
N ARG A 174 -13.78 18.89 -14.77
CA ARG A 174 -13.83 20.36 -14.67
C ARG A 174 -12.51 21.05 -14.99
N TRP A 175 -11.37 20.56 -14.48
CA TRP A 175 -10.11 21.31 -14.47
C TRP A 175 -9.06 20.79 -15.46
N VAL A 176 -9.14 19.51 -15.87
CA VAL A 176 -8.20 18.90 -16.81
C VAL A 176 -8.84 18.71 -18.19
N CYS A 177 -9.99 18.04 -18.28
CA CYS A 177 -10.72 17.90 -19.55
C CYS A 177 -11.29 19.23 -20.04
N GLY A 178 -11.72 20.09 -19.11
CA GLY A 178 -12.22 21.43 -19.42
C GLY A 178 -11.18 22.34 -20.08
N ASP A 179 -9.89 22.00 -20.03
CA ASP A 179 -8.81 22.75 -20.64
C ASP A 179 -8.13 21.99 -21.79
N PRO A 180 -8.31 22.42 -23.06
CA PRO A 180 -7.74 21.75 -24.23
C PRO A 180 -6.20 21.68 -24.27
N ALA A 181 -5.50 22.52 -23.51
CA ALA A 181 -4.04 22.48 -23.44
C ALA A 181 -3.57 21.37 -22.49
N LEU A 182 -4.25 21.19 -21.35
CA LEU A 182 -3.96 20.12 -20.39
C LEU A 182 -4.45 18.75 -20.87
N GLU A 183 -5.61 18.69 -21.52
CA GLU A 183 -6.16 17.44 -22.09
C GLU A 183 -5.20 16.77 -23.11
N ARG A 184 -4.36 17.57 -23.78
CA ARG A 184 -3.33 17.07 -24.72
C ARG A 184 -2.10 16.50 -24.03
N ARG A 185 -1.98 16.65 -22.71
CA ARG A 185 -0.83 16.21 -21.90
C ARG A 185 -1.18 15.07 -20.96
N PHE A 186 -2.42 15.04 -20.47
CA PHE A 186 -2.87 14.00 -19.55
C PHE A 186 -3.55 12.83 -20.26
N GLN A 187 -3.35 11.64 -19.70
CA GLN A 187 -4.09 10.44 -20.04
C GLN A 187 -4.83 9.93 -18.81
N LYS A 188 -6.16 9.90 -18.89
CA LYS A 188 -7.04 9.38 -17.84
C LYS A 188 -6.80 7.88 -17.62
N ILE A 189 -6.64 7.50 -16.36
CA ILE A 189 -6.70 6.13 -15.83
C ILE A 189 -7.83 6.12 -14.81
N ASN A 190 -8.87 5.33 -15.08
CA ASN A 190 -10.00 5.21 -14.16
C ASN A 190 -9.61 4.23 -13.05
N VAL A 191 -9.49 4.74 -11.82
CA VAL A 191 -9.22 3.94 -10.63
C VAL A 191 -10.55 3.62 -9.97
N ARG A 192 -10.93 2.35 -10.03
CA ARG A 192 -12.17 1.86 -9.44
C ARG A 192 -11.95 1.40 -8.00
N GLU A 193 -13.05 1.31 -7.27
CA GLU A 193 -13.09 0.62 -5.98
C GLU A 193 -12.67 -0.84 -6.14
N LEU A 194 -11.99 -1.34 -5.11
CA LEU A 194 -11.67 -2.77 -5.00
C LEU A 194 -12.95 -3.55 -4.70
N ASN A 195 -13.00 -4.80 -5.16
CA ASN A 195 -14.06 -5.72 -4.77
C ASN A 195 -13.87 -6.19 -3.31
N ALA A 196 -14.82 -6.95 -2.77
CA ALA A 196 -14.78 -7.42 -1.38
C ALA A 196 -13.57 -8.31 -1.09
N GLU A 197 -13.24 -9.22 -1.99
CA GLU A 197 -12.12 -10.17 -1.87
C GLU A 197 -10.77 -9.44 -1.88
N GLN A 198 -10.58 -8.51 -2.82
CA GLN A 198 -9.40 -7.66 -2.89
C GLN A 198 -9.26 -6.77 -1.66
N THR A 199 -10.38 -6.25 -1.13
CA THR A 199 -10.35 -5.46 0.10
C THR A 199 -9.93 -6.30 1.29
N LEU A 200 -10.40 -7.55 1.38
CA LEU A 200 -9.98 -8.48 2.42
C LEU A 200 -8.46 -8.75 2.34
N GLU A 201 -7.93 -9.00 1.15
CA GLU A 201 -6.47 -9.17 0.94
C GLU A 201 -5.67 -7.95 1.39
N ILE A 202 -6.20 -6.73 1.16
CA ILE A 202 -5.59 -5.49 1.65
C ILE A 202 -5.61 -5.41 3.18
N LEU A 203 -6.71 -5.82 3.83
CA LEU A 203 -6.79 -5.83 5.29
C LEU A 203 -5.85 -6.87 5.89
N GLU A 204 -5.75 -8.07 5.30
CA GLU A 204 -4.80 -9.11 5.70
C GLU A 204 -3.36 -8.61 5.60
N ALA A 205 -3.00 -7.93 4.50
CA ALA A 205 -1.68 -7.34 4.34
C ALA A 205 -1.36 -6.23 5.35
N ARG A 206 -2.40 -5.56 5.89
CA ARG A 206 -2.27 -4.50 6.90
C ARG A 206 -2.33 -5.03 8.34
N LYS A 207 -2.85 -6.24 8.56
CA LYS A 207 -3.12 -6.85 9.86
C LYS A 207 -1.92 -6.74 10.81
N ASP A 208 -0.76 -7.25 10.42
CA ASP A 208 0.47 -7.22 11.21
C ASP A 208 0.87 -5.81 11.67
N ARG A 209 0.59 -4.79 10.86
CA ARG A 209 0.92 -3.39 11.19
C ARG A 209 -0.08 -2.81 12.17
N LEU A 210 -1.37 -3.09 11.98
CA LEU A 210 -2.44 -2.67 12.89
C LEU A 210 -2.29 -3.32 14.27
N GLU A 211 -2.08 -4.63 14.32
CA GLU A 211 -1.86 -5.37 15.58
C GLU A 211 -0.70 -4.82 16.40
N ARG A 212 0.44 -4.54 15.74
CA ARG A 212 1.61 -3.93 16.41
C ARG A 212 1.35 -2.51 16.86
N HIS A 213 0.65 -1.70 16.06
CA HIS A 213 0.33 -0.32 16.42
C HIS A 213 -0.58 -0.27 17.65
N HIS A 214 -1.58 -1.15 17.69
CA HIS A 214 -2.59 -1.15 18.75
C HIS A 214 -2.28 -2.07 19.94
N ASN A 215 -1.26 -2.94 19.87
CA ASN A 215 -0.95 -3.93 20.90
C ASN A 215 -2.11 -4.90 21.18
N ILE A 216 -2.76 -5.35 20.11
CA ILE A 216 -3.94 -6.23 20.14
C ILE A 216 -3.82 -7.25 19.02
N VAL A 217 -4.60 -8.33 19.09
CA VAL A 217 -4.74 -9.33 18.02
C VAL A 217 -6.03 -9.07 17.26
N ILE A 218 -6.01 -9.23 15.94
CA ILE A 218 -7.19 -9.10 15.08
C ILE A 218 -7.61 -10.50 14.62
N ALA A 219 -8.83 -10.90 14.96
CA ALA A 219 -9.40 -12.16 14.49
C ALA A 219 -9.85 -12.07 13.02
N GLU A 220 -9.92 -13.20 12.32
CA GLU A 220 -10.30 -13.24 10.90
C GLU A 220 -11.75 -12.77 10.66
N ASP A 221 -12.64 -13.07 11.59
CA ASP A 221 -14.04 -12.62 11.56
C ASP A 221 -14.14 -11.08 11.62
N ALA A 222 -13.21 -10.40 12.30
CA ALA A 222 -13.15 -8.94 12.30
C ALA A 222 -12.82 -8.36 10.92
N LEU A 223 -11.93 -9.01 10.16
CA LEU A 223 -11.60 -8.58 8.80
C LEU A 223 -12.81 -8.73 7.87
N LEU A 224 -13.50 -9.88 7.96
CA LEU A 224 -14.73 -10.14 7.21
C LEU A 224 -15.85 -9.16 7.58
N ALA A 225 -16.02 -8.89 8.88
CA ALA A 225 -16.99 -7.92 9.38
C ALA A 225 -16.69 -6.51 8.87
N ALA A 226 -15.42 -6.09 8.86
CA ALA A 226 -15.02 -4.77 8.41
C ALA A 226 -15.40 -4.55 6.94
N VAL A 227 -15.17 -5.55 6.07
CA VAL A 227 -15.59 -5.46 4.66
C VAL A 227 -17.11 -5.46 4.54
N ARG A 228 -17.80 -6.45 5.12
CA ARG A 228 -19.26 -6.62 4.93
C ARG A 228 -20.07 -5.47 5.53
N LEU A 229 -19.77 -5.07 6.76
CA LEU A 229 -20.54 -4.04 7.46
C LEU A 229 -20.24 -2.65 6.91
N SER A 230 -18.99 -2.37 6.49
CA SER A 230 -18.68 -1.11 5.80
C SER A 230 -19.43 -0.98 4.48
N ASP A 231 -19.54 -2.06 3.72
CA ASP A 231 -20.29 -2.08 2.46
C ASP A 231 -21.79 -1.80 2.64
N LEU A 232 -22.40 -2.35 3.69
CA LEU A 232 -23.84 -2.23 3.94
C LEU A 232 -24.23 -0.89 4.55
N PHE A 233 -23.42 -0.37 5.46
CA PHE A 233 -23.81 0.75 6.31
C PHE A 233 -23.06 2.06 6.01
N ILE A 234 -21.87 2.00 5.39
CA ILE A 234 -21.06 3.18 5.04
C ILE A 234 -20.97 3.33 3.52
N THR A 235 -22.00 3.95 2.94
CA THR A 235 -22.19 4.01 1.48
C THR A 235 -21.61 5.26 0.82
N ASP A 236 -21.24 6.28 1.60
CA ASP A 236 -20.69 7.55 1.14
C ASP A 236 -19.16 7.53 0.94
N ARG A 237 -18.50 6.46 1.42
CA ARG A 237 -17.05 6.25 1.31
C ARG A 237 -16.74 5.02 0.47
N ALA A 238 -15.56 5.04 -0.15
CA ALA A 238 -15.13 4.02 -1.09
C ALA A 238 -14.24 2.94 -0.42
N ARG A 239 -14.19 1.75 -1.01
CA ARG A 239 -13.16 0.74 -0.67
C ARG A 239 -11.78 1.09 -1.25
N PRO A 240 -10.67 0.75 -0.56
CA PRO A 240 -10.60 0.01 0.72
C PRO A 240 -10.67 0.90 1.97
N ASP A 241 -10.63 2.23 1.82
CA ASP A 241 -10.52 3.20 2.92
C ASP A 241 -11.56 2.99 4.02
N ARG A 242 -12.86 2.87 3.66
CA ARG A 242 -13.92 2.68 4.66
C ARG A 242 -13.74 1.44 5.54
N ALA A 243 -13.23 0.34 4.98
CA ALA A 243 -13.06 -0.91 5.70
C ALA A 243 -11.82 -0.86 6.62
N ILE A 244 -10.75 -0.21 6.15
CA ILE A 244 -9.54 0.03 6.94
C ILE A 244 -9.88 0.91 8.15
N ASP A 245 -10.64 1.99 7.93
CA ASP A 245 -11.00 2.97 8.96
C ASP A 245 -11.83 2.35 10.09
N ILE A 246 -12.88 1.57 9.75
CA ILE A 246 -13.70 0.90 10.77
C ILE A 246 -12.87 -0.11 11.57
N LEU A 247 -11.99 -0.86 10.90
CA LEU A 247 -11.13 -1.84 11.58
C LEU A 247 -10.14 -1.15 12.51
N ASP A 248 -9.51 -0.06 12.06
CA ASP A 248 -8.59 0.75 12.84
C ASP A 248 -9.28 1.36 14.08
N GLU A 249 -10.48 1.91 13.92
CA GLU A 249 -11.27 2.43 15.04
C GLU A 249 -11.67 1.33 16.04
N ALA A 250 -12.00 0.12 15.56
CA ALA A 250 -12.27 -1.02 16.43
C ALA A 250 -11.02 -1.40 17.26
N CYS A 251 -9.84 -1.40 16.63
CA CYS A 251 -8.57 -1.66 17.28
C CYS A 251 -8.20 -0.56 18.30
N ALA A 252 -8.38 0.70 17.94
CA ALA A 252 -8.16 1.84 18.83
C ALA A 252 -9.07 1.78 20.06
N HIS A 253 -10.34 1.40 19.88
CA HIS A 253 -11.26 1.23 20.99
C HIS A 253 -10.86 0.08 21.92
N ALA A 254 -10.45 -1.06 21.36
CA ALA A 254 -9.99 -2.20 22.15
C ALA A 254 -8.73 -1.82 22.94
N GLN A 255 -7.75 -1.17 22.30
CA GLN A 255 -6.53 -0.69 22.94
C GLN A 255 -6.82 0.29 24.09
N ALA A 256 -7.74 1.24 23.90
CA ALA A 256 -8.09 2.23 24.92
C ALA A 256 -8.69 1.59 26.20
N ARG A 257 -9.29 0.41 26.07
CA ARG A 257 -9.90 -0.34 27.17
C ARG A 257 -9.04 -1.48 27.68
N ALA A 258 -7.95 -1.79 26.99
CA ALA A 258 -7.03 -2.85 27.34
C ALA A 258 -6.50 -2.65 28.77
N ARG A 259 -6.29 -3.78 29.45
CA ARG A 259 -5.65 -3.88 30.76
C ARG A 259 -4.53 -4.89 30.62
N TYR A 260 -3.36 -4.38 30.28
CA TYR A 260 -2.17 -5.20 30.13
C TYR A 260 -1.67 -5.63 31.51
N SER A 261 -1.21 -6.87 31.62
CA SER A 261 -0.43 -7.27 32.81
C SER A 261 0.91 -6.50 32.85
N PRO A 262 1.52 -6.29 34.04
CA PRO A 262 2.82 -5.62 34.15
C PRO A 262 3.92 -6.27 33.28
N GLU A 263 3.82 -7.59 33.08
CA GLU A 263 4.72 -8.36 32.23
C GLU A 263 4.51 -8.06 30.74
N THR A 264 3.25 -7.94 30.31
CA THR A 264 2.90 -7.55 28.94
C THR A 264 3.30 -6.10 28.66
N GLU A 265 3.11 -5.19 29.61
CA GLU A 265 3.60 -3.80 29.50
C GLU A 265 5.12 -3.74 29.33
N ALA A 266 5.86 -4.54 30.11
CA ALA A 266 7.32 -4.64 30.00
C ALA A 266 7.76 -5.10 28.60
N LEU A 267 7.07 -6.09 28.02
CA LEU A 267 7.35 -6.57 26.66
C LEU A 267 7.00 -5.53 25.58
N ILE A 268 5.91 -4.77 25.74
CA ILE A 268 5.54 -3.68 24.81
C ILE A 268 6.65 -2.62 24.80
N LEU A 269 7.15 -2.24 25.98
CA LEU A 269 8.24 -1.28 26.13
C LEU A 269 9.56 -1.83 25.55
N GLU A 270 9.87 -3.10 25.79
CA GLU A 270 11.04 -3.77 25.22
C GLU A 270 10.98 -3.78 23.69
N ARG A 271 9.85 -4.18 23.09
CA ARG A 271 9.65 -4.16 21.65
C ARG A 271 9.86 -2.75 21.07
N ARG A 272 9.34 -1.72 21.74
CA ARG A 272 9.52 -0.32 21.31
C ARG A 272 10.99 0.09 21.29
N GLU A 273 11.75 -0.32 22.29
CA GLU A 273 13.19 -0.02 22.38
C GLU A 273 14.01 -0.78 21.34
N LEU A 274 13.68 -2.04 21.08
CA LEU A 274 14.31 -2.84 20.02
C LEU A 274 14.07 -2.22 18.62
N LEU A 275 12.84 -1.78 18.35
CA LEU A 275 12.52 -1.09 17.10
C LEU A 275 13.23 0.26 17.00
N ARG A 276 13.36 1.00 18.11
CA ARG A 276 14.09 2.29 18.16
C ARG A 276 15.59 2.12 17.88
N THR A 277 16.17 1.03 18.35
CA THR A 277 17.59 0.70 18.16
C THR A 277 17.90 0.06 16.80
N GLY A 278 16.88 -0.09 15.94
CA GLY A 278 17.04 -0.49 14.54
C GLY A 278 16.98 -2.00 14.29
N ALA A 279 16.42 -2.79 15.23
CA ALA A 279 16.13 -4.19 14.98
C ALA A 279 15.12 -4.32 13.82
N LYS A 280 15.50 -5.02 12.75
CA LYS A 280 14.64 -5.32 11.60
C LYS A 280 14.01 -6.70 11.79
N ARG A 281 12.79 -6.92 11.30
CA ARG A 281 12.23 -8.29 11.30
C ARG A 281 12.94 -9.17 10.27
N PRO A 282 12.94 -10.50 10.46
CA PRO A 282 13.38 -11.45 9.44
C PRO A 282 12.67 -11.24 8.09
N ALA A 283 11.38 -10.91 8.10
CA ALA A 283 10.59 -10.65 6.90
C ALA A 283 10.97 -9.34 6.15
N ASP A 284 11.60 -8.38 6.84
CA ASP A 284 12.08 -7.12 6.24
C ASP A 284 13.47 -7.28 5.60
N VAL A 285 14.14 -8.41 5.85
CA VAL A 285 15.37 -8.82 5.17
C VAL A 285 14.93 -9.64 3.96
N ARG A 286 14.51 -8.97 2.88
CA ARG A 286 14.42 -9.63 1.56
C ARG A 286 15.77 -10.28 1.28
N GLU A 287 15.77 -11.60 1.17
CA GLU A 287 16.87 -12.33 0.54
C GLU A 287 17.10 -11.69 -0.82
N GLN A 288 18.26 -11.06 -1.00
CA GLN A 288 18.76 -10.79 -2.34
C GLN A 288 18.94 -12.17 -2.99
N PRO A 289 18.38 -12.43 -4.17
CA PRO A 289 18.69 -13.65 -4.87
C PRO A 289 20.17 -13.58 -5.24
N SER A 290 21.02 -14.21 -4.45
CA SER A 290 22.38 -14.52 -4.86
C SER A 290 22.27 -15.58 -5.95
N ASP A 291 22.79 -15.25 -7.12
CA ASP A 291 22.88 -16.12 -8.29
C ASP A 291 23.23 -17.57 -7.93
N VAL A 292 22.28 -18.48 -8.13
CA VAL A 292 22.53 -19.91 -8.23
C VAL A 292 21.98 -20.39 -9.58
N PRO A 293 22.82 -20.99 -10.45
CA PRO A 293 22.36 -21.50 -11.72
C PRO A 293 21.63 -22.85 -11.54
N GLY A 294 20.38 -22.91 -12.00
CA GLY A 294 19.73 -24.12 -12.51
C GLY A 294 19.22 -25.14 -11.49
N GLY A 295 17.91 -25.11 -11.23
CA GLY A 295 17.16 -26.21 -10.60
C GLY A 295 15.74 -25.78 -10.26
N ALA A 296 14.74 -26.33 -10.95
CA ALA A 296 13.35 -25.90 -10.89
C ALA A 296 12.74 -26.03 -9.47
N ALA A 297 12.18 -24.93 -8.96
CA ALA A 297 11.27 -24.94 -7.82
C ALA A 297 9.88 -25.45 -8.25
N PRO A 298 9.14 -26.20 -7.40
CA PRO A 298 7.80 -26.65 -7.73
C PRO A 298 6.86 -25.45 -7.92
N SER A 299 5.97 -25.52 -8.92
CA SER A 299 5.08 -24.41 -9.27
C SER A 299 4.04 -24.16 -8.17
N PRO A 300 3.55 -22.91 -8.02
CA PRO A 300 2.47 -22.54 -7.11
C PRO A 300 1.17 -23.35 -7.26
N ASP A 301 1.00 -24.01 -8.41
CA ASP A 301 -0.19 -24.79 -8.74
C ASP A 301 -0.35 -26.06 -7.87
N ASP A 302 0.76 -26.65 -7.40
CA ASP A 302 0.73 -27.90 -6.59
C ASP A 302 0.27 -27.67 -5.14
N GLN A 303 0.49 -26.47 -4.60
CA GLN A 303 -0.01 -26.09 -3.27
C GLN A 303 -1.50 -25.72 -3.32
N PHE A 304 -1.94 -25.21 -4.47
CA PHE A 304 -3.32 -24.85 -4.74
C PHE A 304 -4.21 -26.09 -4.92
N GLU A 305 -3.75 -27.16 -5.60
CA GLU A 305 -4.54 -28.41 -5.73
C GLU A 305 -4.85 -29.09 -4.38
N ARG A 306 -3.96 -28.94 -3.39
CA ARG A 306 -4.19 -29.46 -2.04
C ARG A 306 -5.19 -28.62 -1.25
N PHE A 307 -5.12 -27.30 -1.37
CA PHE A 307 -6.02 -26.37 -0.68
C PHE A 307 -7.43 -26.33 -1.32
N ALA A 308 -7.48 -26.44 -2.65
CA ALA A 308 -8.71 -26.58 -3.41
C ALA A 308 -9.45 -27.87 -3.02
N ARG A 309 -8.77 -29.00 -2.79
CA ARG A 309 -9.43 -30.24 -2.31
C ARG A 309 -10.14 -30.08 -0.97
N ASP A 310 -9.56 -29.33 -0.04
CA ASP A 310 -10.11 -29.19 1.32
C ASP A 310 -11.17 -28.08 1.41
N GLY A 311 -11.04 -27.01 0.62
CA GLY A 311 -12.04 -25.94 0.50
C GLY A 311 -13.24 -26.31 -0.38
N ILE A 312 -13.02 -27.07 -1.44
CA ILE A 312 -14.08 -27.60 -2.30
C ILE A 312 -14.92 -28.64 -1.53
N ALA A 313 -14.34 -29.45 -0.63
CA ALA A 313 -15.11 -30.39 0.19
C ALA A 313 -16.15 -29.74 1.12
N ALA A 314 -15.98 -28.46 1.48
CA ALA A 314 -16.94 -27.69 2.27
C ALA A 314 -18.06 -27.07 1.42
N LEU A 315 -17.73 -26.63 0.20
CA LEU A 315 -18.70 -26.14 -0.79
C LEU A 315 -19.49 -27.28 -1.47
N GLU A 316 -18.87 -28.46 -1.64
CA GLU A 316 -19.51 -29.68 -2.13
C GLU A 316 -20.54 -30.21 -1.13
N ARG A 317 -20.37 -30.01 0.19
CA ARG A 317 -21.41 -30.36 1.18
C ARG A 317 -22.65 -29.47 1.09
N PHE A 318 -22.48 -28.21 0.72
CA PHE A 318 -23.58 -27.26 0.54
C PHE A 318 -24.27 -27.44 -0.83
N GLY A 319 -23.53 -27.90 -1.85
CA GLY A 319 -24.06 -28.30 -3.17
C GLY A 319 -24.69 -29.69 -3.21
N ALA A 320 -24.19 -30.65 -2.41
CA ALA A 320 -24.68 -32.03 -2.38
C ALA A 320 -26.12 -32.16 -1.85
N ASP A 321 -26.57 -31.24 -0.99
CA ASP A 321 -27.95 -31.19 -0.50
C ASP A 321 -28.95 -30.73 -1.59
N ILE A 322 -28.46 -30.11 -2.68
CA ILE A 322 -29.27 -29.63 -3.81
C ILE A 322 -29.16 -30.58 -5.03
N GLU A 323 -28.03 -31.27 -5.21
CA GLU A 323 -27.84 -32.22 -6.33
C GLU A 323 -28.23 -33.68 -6.02
N ALA A 324 -28.43 -34.05 -4.74
CA ALA A 324 -29.01 -35.34 -4.37
C ALA A 324 -30.46 -35.56 -4.87
N ALA A 325 -31.09 -34.54 -5.45
CA ALA A 325 -32.39 -34.62 -6.10
C ALA A 325 -32.33 -35.06 -7.59
N LEU A 326 -31.16 -35.06 -8.23
CA LEU A 326 -31.08 -35.20 -9.70
C LEU A 326 -29.87 -36.05 -10.15
N ALA A 327 -30.15 -37.35 -10.33
CA ALA A 327 -29.55 -38.28 -11.30
C ALA A 327 -28.07 -38.73 -11.12
N GLY A 328 -27.89 -40.05 -10.95
CA GLY A 328 -26.60 -40.74 -10.81
C GLY A 328 -25.80 -40.98 -12.10
N GLY A 329 -24.60 -41.57 -11.97
CA GLY A 329 -23.92 -42.28 -13.06
C GLY A 329 -22.38 -42.23 -13.14
N GLN A 330 -21.70 -43.06 -12.34
CA GLN A 330 -20.50 -43.91 -12.60
C GLN A 330 -19.34 -43.57 -13.62
N VAL A 331 -18.07 -43.63 -13.09
CA VAL A 331 -16.93 -44.57 -13.42
C VAL A 331 -15.57 -44.09 -14.05
N ARG A 332 -14.47 -44.51 -13.35
CA ARG A 332 -13.03 -44.88 -13.70
C ARG A 332 -11.93 -43.82 -13.96
N GLN A 333 -10.83 -43.77 -13.16
CA GLN A 333 -9.50 -44.46 -13.21
C GLN A 333 -8.66 -44.14 -14.47
N ASP A 334 -7.37 -43.78 -14.44
CA ASP A 334 -6.24 -44.49 -13.80
C ASP A 334 -4.88 -43.72 -13.96
N ARG A 335 -3.90 -43.98 -13.05
CA ARG A 335 -2.41 -44.00 -13.21
C ARG A 335 -1.62 -42.71 -13.55
N SER A 336 -0.34 -42.50 -13.19
CA SER A 336 0.69 -43.09 -12.31
C SER A 336 2.00 -42.28 -12.48
N ALA A 337 2.79 -42.09 -11.42
CA ALA A 337 4.11 -41.43 -11.43
C ALA A 337 5.26 -42.28 -12.05
N PRO A 338 6.48 -41.71 -12.20
CA PRO A 338 7.56 -42.08 -11.26
C PRO A 338 8.61 -41.00 -10.91
N ALA A 339 9.37 -41.29 -9.85
CA ALA A 339 10.39 -40.48 -9.15
C ALA A 339 11.83 -40.66 -9.66
N ARG A 340 12.74 -39.71 -9.30
CA ARG A 340 14.19 -39.94 -9.13
C ARG A 340 14.82 -39.03 -8.06
N ASP A 341 15.69 -39.66 -7.27
CA ASP A 341 16.62 -39.11 -6.27
C ASP A 341 17.80 -38.35 -6.89
N GLU A 342 18.43 -37.44 -6.14
CA GLU A 342 19.89 -37.42 -5.94
C GLU A 342 20.34 -36.43 -4.83
N ALA A 343 21.35 -36.86 -4.07
CA ALA A 343 21.91 -36.22 -2.89
C ALA A 343 23.19 -35.42 -3.20
N GLY A 344 23.45 -34.33 -2.48
CA GLY A 344 24.69 -33.54 -2.58
C GLY A 344 25.01 -32.73 -1.31
N SER A 345 26.22 -32.94 -0.79
CA SER A 345 26.79 -32.52 0.51
C SER A 345 27.01 -31.01 0.71
N ARG A 346 26.76 -30.50 1.93
CA ARG A 346 27.12 -29.14 2.39
C ARG A 346 28.37 -29.14 3.30
N GLY A 347 29.32 -28.24 3.03
CA GLY A 347 30.44 -27.87 3.91
C GLY A 347 30.08 -26.70 4.86
N PRO A 348 30.89 -26.42 5.90
CA PRO A 348 30.41 -25.77 7.12
C PRO A 348 30.39 -24.23 7.07
N ALA A 349 29.45 -23.69 7.83
CA ALA A 349 29.15 -22.27 8.00
C ALA A 349 30.26 -21.50 8.73
N GLN A 350 30.53 -20.27 8.28
CA GLN A 350 31.34 -19.29 8.99
C GLN A 350 30.44 -18.32 9.76
N ASP A 351 30.85 -18.05 11.00
CA ASP A 351 30.25 -17.19 12.01
C ASP A 351 29.77 -15.82 11.51
N ARG A 352 28.54 -15.46 11.88
CA ARG A 352 28.03 -14.08 11.91
C ARG A 352 27.27 -13.83 13.22
N ALA A 353 27.85 -13.04 14.12
CA ALA A 353 27.18 -12.28 15.19
C ALA A 353 27.75 -10.85 15.15
N PRO A 354 26.98 -9.75 15.36
CA PRO A 354 26.00 -9.56 16.44
C PRO A 354 24.62 -9.00 16.00
N GLN A 355 24.34 -8.90 14.69
CA GLN A 355 23.02 -8.47 14.19
C GLN A 355 21.97 -9.58 14.29
N SER A 356 22.39 -10.84 14.44
CA SER A 356 21.54 -12.01 14.62
C SER A 356 20.74 -11.96 15.93
N ASP A 357 21.35 -11.46 17.00
CA ASP A 357 20.80 -11.60 18.35
C ASP A 357 19.64 -10.64 18.59
N SER A 358 19.73 -9.39 18.09
CA SER A 358 18.65 -8.40 18.21
C SER A 358 17.44 -8.76 17.35
N VAL A 359 17.65 -9.32 16.14
CA VAL A 359 16.59 -9.81 15.26
C VAL A 359 15.89 -11.03 15.89
N THR A 360 16.67 -11.95 16.46
CA THR A 360 16.14 -13.13 17.17
C THR A 360 15.39 -12.73 18.44
N ARG A 361 15.88 -11.73 19.17
CA ARG A 361 15.21 -11.21 20.37
C ARG A 361 13.89 -10.52 20.03
N LEU A 362 13.85 -9.68 18.99
CA LEU A 362 12.62 -9.03 18.55
C LEU A 362 11.57 -10.07 18.15
N ALA A 363 11.96 -11.11 17.40
CA ALA A 363 11.05 -12.19 17.03
C ALA A 363 10.49 -12.93 18.25
N ALA A 364 11.32 -13.20 19.26
CA ALA A 364 10.87 -13.83 20.50
C ALA A 364 9.89 -12.94 21.28
N VAL A 365 10.19 -11.64 21.42
CA VAL A 365 9.31 -10.67 22.09
C VAL A 365 7.96 -10.55 21.36
N GLU A 366 7.96 -10.48 20.03
CA GLU A 366 6.71 -10.43 19.25
C GLU A 366 5.88 -11.70 19.45
N TRP A 367 6.51 -12.88 19.48
CA TRP A 367 5.81 -14.13 19.73
C TRP A 367 5.20 -14.19 21.14
N ASP A 368 5.95 -13.77 22.15
CA ASP A 368 5.48 -13.70 23.54
C ASP A 368 4.33 -12.70 23.69
N LEU A 369 4.40 -11.55 23.01
CA LEU A 369 3.34 -10.54 22.99
C LEU A 369 2.05 -11.08 22.37
N VAL A 370 2.11 -11.69 21.18
CA VAL A 370 0.93 -12.25 20.53
C VAL A 370 0.25 -13.28 21.43
N ARG A 371 1.03 -14.17 22.04
CA ARG A 371 0.51 -15.17 22.98
C ARG A 371 -0.17 -14.50 24.18
N ARG A 372 0.46 -13.51 24.80
CA ARG A 372 -0.10 -12.79 25.94
C ARG A 372 -1.34 -12.01 25.59
N PHE A 373 -1.39 -11.36 24.43
CA PHE A 373 -2.60 -10.69 23.96
C PHE A 373 -3.76 -11.67 23.80
N MET A 374 -3.51 -12.88 23.31
CA MET A 374 -4.53 -13.93 23.26
C MET A 374 -4.96 -14.39 24.66
N ASP A 375 -4.01 -14.65 25.56
CA ASP A 375 -4.27 -15.12 26.92
C ASP A 375 -5.03 -14.08 27.77
N GLU A 376 -4.74 -12.78 27.55
CA GLU A 376 -5.41 -11.65 28.21
C GLU A 376 -6.73 -11.23 27.52
N GLY A 377 -7.12 -11.89 26.42
CA GLY A 377 -8.36 -11.60 25.70
C GLY A 377 -8.36 -10.27 24.94
N LEU A 378 -7.18 -9.75 24.60
CA LEU A 378 -6.96 -8.52 23.83
C LEU A 378 -7.11 -8.79 22.32
N ILE A 379 -8.30 -9.27 21.95
CA ILE A 379 -8.62 -9.72 20.58
C ILE A 379 -9.80 -8.91 20.06
N VAL A 380 -9.62 -8.26 18.91
CA VAL A 380 -10.70 -7.60 18.16
C VAL A 380 -11.41 -8.63 17.29
N ARG A 381 -12.74 -8.70 17.42
CA ARG A 381 -13.63 -9.63 16.69
C ARG A 381 -14.68 -8.87 15.89
N GLY A 382 -15.47 -9.58 15.10
CA GLY A 382 -16.51 -8.98 14.25
C GLY A 382 -17.58 -8.19 15.01
N HIS A 383 -17.88 -8.55 16.26
CA HIS A 383 -18.81 -7.78 17.10
C HIS A 383 -18.24 -6.41 17.53
N ASP A 384 -16.91 -6.28 17.68
CA ASP A 384 -16.27 -5.00 17.95
C ASP A 384 -16.38 -4.05 16.76
N VAL A 385 -16.22 -4.59 15.56
CA VAL A 385 -16.43 -3.88 14.29
C VAL A 385 -17.90 -3.46 14.18
N ALA A 386 -18.86 -4.35 14.44
CA ALA A 386 -20.28 -4.03 14.40
C ALA A 386 -20.67 -2.91 15.38
N ARG A 387 -20.04 -2.87 16.55
CA ARG A 387 -20.21 -1.79 17.52
C ARG A 387 -19.73 -0.44 16.97
N VAL A 388 -18.57 -0.40 16.31
CA VAL A 388 -18.07 0.82 15.65
C VAL A 388 -19.04 1.29 14.57
N VAL A 389 -19.48 0.38 13.69
CA VAL A 389 -20.47 0.70 12.65
C VAL A 389 -21.78 1.21 13.26
N SER A 390 -22.22 0.62 14.37
CA SER A 390 -23.42 1.08 15.08
C SER A 390 -23.27 2.52 15.59
N VAL A 391 -22.11 2.87 16.14
CA VAL A 391 -21.82 4.23 16.61
C VAL A 391 -21.74 5.22 15.44
N ALA A 392 -21.04 4.85 14.37
CA ALA A 392 -20.85 5.70 13.20
C ALA A 392 -22.17 6.01 12.47
N THR A 393 -23.09 5.03 12.41
CA THR A 393 -24.35 5.15 11.67
C THR A 393 -25.56 5.52 12.54
N GLY A 394 -25.45 5.38 13.85
CA GLY A 394 -26.57 5.48 14.79
C GLY A 394 -27.57 4.34 14.70
N GLN A 395 -27.28 3.30 13.91
CA GLN A 395 -28.13 2.11 13.75
C GLN A 395 -27.67 0.99 14.68
N ARG A 396 -28.58 0.08 15.04
CA ARG A 396 -28.20 -1.13 15.78
C ARG A 396 -27.70 -2.18 14.80
N VAL A 397 -26.39 -2.38 14.75
CA VAL A 397 -25.72 -3.37 13.89
C VAL A 397 -25.17 -4.49 14.75
N GLU A 398 -25.45 -5.73 14.38
CA GLU A 398 -24.97 -6.93 15.05
C GLU A 398 -24.21 -7.81 14.05
N TRP A 399 -23.15 -8.47 14.51
CA TRP A 399 -22.38 -9.43 13.71
C TRP A 399 -22.76 -10.85 14.14
N GLN A 400 -23.05 -11.70 13.16
CA GLN A 400 -23.24 -13.13 13.35
C GLN A 400 -22.12 -13.85 12.59
N GLU A 401 -21.37 -14.69 13.31
CA GLU A 401 -20.25 -15.48 12.78
C GLU A 401 -20.67 -16.50 11.73
#